data_AF-A0A410UQ39-F1
#
_entry.id   AF-A0A410UQ39-F1
#
_cell.length_a   1.000
_cell.length_b   1.000
_cell.length_c   1.000
_cell.angle_alpha   90.00
_cell.angle_beta   90.00
_cell.angle_gamma   90.00
#
_symmetry.space_group_name_H-M   'P 1'
#
loop_
_entity.id
_entity.type
_entity.pdbx_description
1 polymer ?
#
loop_
_entity_poly.entity_id
_entity_poly.type
_entity_poly.pdbx_seq_one_letter_code
_entity_poly.pdbx_strand_id
1 'polypeptide(L)'
;MEEVRFRYRCPACDKGILNRKIDRCLYCGATLPPELLLSKEIVAELDRQQQDLEEKRNREKSPKIDESSDSGFGLGDIIEIASDIGGLFD
;
A
#
# COMPACT_ATOMS: atom_id res chain seq x y z
N MET A 1 -18.48 -9.35 -12.65
CA MET A 1 -17.13 -9.63 -12.13
C MET A 1 -16.18 -9.13 -13.22
N GLU A 2 -15.54 -7.99 -13.02
CA GLU A 2 -14.71 -7.37 -14.06
C GLU A 2 -13.36 -8.10 -14.12
N GLU A 3 -13.07 -8.77 -15.23
CA GLU A 3 -11.79 -9.44 -15.42
C GLU A 3 -10.69 -8.39 -15.58
N VAL A 4 -9.82 -8.28 -14.58
CA VAL A 4 -8.61 -7.46 -14.67
C VAL A 4 -7.70 -8.07 -15.75
N ARG A 5 -7.74 -7.51 -16.96
CA ARG A 5 -6.85 -7.92 -18.06
C ARG A 5 -5.45 -7.38 -17.81
N PHE A 6 -4.56 -8.26 -17.35
CA PHE A 6 -3.14 -7.95 -17.27
C PHE A 6 -2.53 -7.82 -18.67
N ARG A 7 -1.90 -6.67 -18.93
CA ARG A 7 -1.19 -6.40 -20.19
C ARG A 7 0.09 -7.23 -20.34
N TYR A 8 0.67 -7.69 -19.23
CA TYR A 8 1.90 -8.48 -19.20
C TYR A 8 1.69 -9.75 -18.38
N ARG A 9 2.22 -10.88 -18.85
CA ARG A 9 2.13 -12.19 -18.21
C ARG A 9 3.51 -12.79 -17.98
N CYS A 10 3.64 -13.57 -16.92
CA CYS A 10 4.87 -14.29 -16.62
C CYS A 10 5.03 -15.48 -17.58
N PRO A 11 6.19 -15.63 -18.25
CA PRO A 11 6.42 -16.74 -19.17
C PRO A 11 6.50 -18.11 -18.49
N ALA A 12 6.73 -18.15 -17.16
CA ALA A 12 6.87 -19.40 -16.42
C ALA A 12 5.54 -19.93 -15.84
N CYS A 13 4.60 -19.05 -15.48
CA CYS A 13 3.35 -19.45 -14.81
C CYS A 13 2.08 -18.85 -15.43
N ASP A 14 2.20 -18.08 -16.50
CA ASP A 14 1.13 -17.39 -17.23
C ASP A 14 0.24 -16.44 -16.41
N LYS A 15 0.59 -16.19 -15.14
CA LYS A 15 -0.11 -15.21 -14.30
C LYS A 15 0.27 -13.78 -14.69
N GLY A 16 -0.63 -12.84 -14.44
CA GLY A 16 -0.40 -11.41 -14.66
C GLY A 16 0.78 -10.87 -13.85
N ILE A 17 1.63 -10.04 -14.47
CA ILE A 17 2.74 -9.40 -13.76
C ILE A 17 2.18 -8.23 -12.93
N LEU A 18 2.24 -8.36 -11.60
CA LEU A 18 1.73 -7.36 -10.66
C LEU A 18 2.67 -6.17 -10.45
N ASN A 19 3.98 -6.41 -10.49
CA ASN A 19 4.99 -5.38 -10.30
C ASN A 19 6.11 -5.53 -11.33
N ARG A 20 6.27 -4.51 -12.17
CA ARG A 20 7.29 -4.46 -13.23
C ARG A 20 8.58 -3.77 -12.81
N LYS A 21 8.67 -3.28 -11.55
CA LYS A 21 9.92 -2.74 -10.96
C LYS A 21 10.86 -3.86 -10.50
N ILE A 22 10.32 -5.03 -10.18
CA ILE A 22 11.09 -6.17 -9.65
C ILE A 22 11.32 -7.18 -10.78
N ASP A 23 12.51 -7.74 -10.84
CA ASP A 23 12.94 -8.73 -11.84
C ASP A 23 12.43 -10.15 -11.57
N ARG A 24 11.50 -10.34 -10.64
CA ARG A 24 10.94 -11.64 -10.24
C ARG A 24 9.43 -11.64 -10.25
N CYS A 25 8.85 -12.75 -10.68
CA CYS A 25 7.42 -12.97 -10.60
C CYS A 25 6.99 -13.14 -9.13
N LEU A 26 6.02 -12.35 -8.68
CA LEU A 26 5.47 -12.44 -7.31
C LEU A 26 4.62 -13.69 -7.06
N TYR A 27 4.32 -14.48 -8.09
CA TYR A 27 3.56 -15.72 -7.95
C TYR A 27 4.44 -16.97 -7.91
N CYS A 28 5.37 -17.11 -8.86
CA CYS A 28 6.19 -18.31 -8.99
C CYS A 28 7.68 -18.08 -8.69
N GLY A 29 8.10 -16.84 -8.48
CA GLY A 29 9.50 -16.49 -8.20
C GLY A 29 10.45 -16.50 -9.40
N ALA A 30 9.97 -16.87 -10.60
CA ALA A 30 10.80 -16.91 -11.81
C ALA A 30 11.33 -15.51 -12.18
N THR A 31 12.56 -15.45 -12.67
CA THR A 31 13.16 -14.21 -13.18
C THR A 31 12.44 -13.75 -14.45
N LEU A 32 12.05 -12.48 -14.50
CA LEU A 32 11.35 -11.86 -15.62
C LEU A 32 12.36 -11.23 -16.60
N PRO A 33 12.15 -11.37 -17.92
CA PRO A 33 12.99 -10.74 -18.92
C PRO A 33 12.88 -9.20 -18.85
N PRO A 34 13.97 -8.48 -19.22
CA PRO A 34 14.04 -7.02 -19.09
C PRO A 34 12.99 -6.28 -19.91
N GLU A 35 12.49 -6.88 -20.98
CA GLU A 35 11.44 -6.35 -21.87
C GLU A 35 10.09 -6.19 -21.16
N LEU A 36 9.84 -7.02 -20.13
CA LEU A 36 8.63 -6.96 -19.30
C LEU A 36 8.80 -6.00 -18.11
N LEU A 37 10.03 -5.58 -17.80
CA LEU A 37 10.34 -4.68 -16.71
C LEU A 37 10.18 -3.22 -17.13
N LEU A 38 10.05 -2.33 -16.16
CA LEU A 38 10.24 -0.90 -16.38
C LEU A 38 11.73 -0.62 -16.58
N SER A 39 12.05 0.36 -17.42
CA SER A 39 13.44 0.80 -17.55
C SER A 39 13.93 1.36 -16.21
N LYS A 40 15.21 1.15 -15.91
CA LYS A 40 15.81 1.60 -14.64
C LYS A 40 15.66 3.11 -14.43
N GLU A 41 15.71 3.88 -15.51
CA GLU A 41 15.51 5.34 -15.49
C GLU A 41 14.10 5.72 -15.03
N ILE A 42 13.07 5.04 -15.55
CA ILE A 42 11.67 5.29 -15.15
C ILE A 42 11.43 4.85 -13.72
N VAL A 43 12.04 3.73 -13.29
CA VAL A 43 11.95 3.28 -11.89
C VAL A 43 12.56 4.31 -10.95
N ALA A 44 13.76 4.81 -11.25
CA ALA A 44 14.43 5.82 -10.44
C ALA A 44 13.63 7.13 -10.36
N GLU A 45 12.99 7.54 -11.45
CA GLU A 45 12.11 8.72 -11.46
C GLU A 45 10.89 8.52 -10.57
N LEU A 46 10.23 7.36 -10.66
CA LEU A 46 9.08 7.03 -9.81
C LEU A 46 9.47 6.98 -8.34
N ASP A 47 10.65 6.46 -8.01
CA ASP A 47 11.12 6.37 -6.63
C ASP A 47 11.40 7.77 -6.06
N ARG A 48 11.98 8.69 -6.84
CA ARG A 48 12.13 10.11 -6.44
C ARG A 48 10.79 10.78 -6.16
N GLN A 49 9.81 10.59 -7.04
CA GLN A 49 8.46 11.15 -6.84
C GLN A 49 7.78 10.58 -5.59
N GLN A 50 8.01 9.30 -5.28
CA GLN A 50 7.49 8.68 -4.07
C GLN A 50 8.13 9.29 -2.80
N GLN A 51 9.45 9.50 -2.80
CA GLN A 51 10.15 10.14 -1.69
C GLN A 51 9.63 11.56 -1.42
N ASP A 52 9.47 12.38 -2.47
CA ASP A 52 8.95 13.74 -2.33
C ASP A 52 7.54 13.78 -1.71
N LEU A 53 6.68 12.81 -2.08
CA LEU A 53 5.33 12.68 -1.52
C LEU A 53 5.36 12.19 -0.07
N GLU A 54 6.27 11.29 0.28
CA GLU A 54 6.47 10.83 1.66
C GLU A 54 6.95 11.96 2.56
N GLU A 55 7.91 12.76 2.11
CA GLU A 55 8.41 13.94 2.83
C GLU A 55 7.30 14.97 3.07
N LYS A 56 6.51 15.28 2.04
CA LYS A 56 5.36 16.19 2.18
C LYS A 56 4.35 15.67 3.21
N ARG A 57 4.00 14.39 3.14
CA ARG A 57 3.08 13.75 4.09
C ARG A 57 3.64 13.77 5.52
N ASN A 58 4.95 13.55 5.68
CA ASN A 58 5.60 13.60 6.99
C ASN A 58 5.60 15.02 7.57
N ARG A 59 5.78 16.03 6.72
CA ARG A 59 5.72 17.45 7.11
C ARG A 59 4.31 17.88 7.54
N GLU A 60 3.29 17.39 6.85
CA GLU A 60 1.87 17.64 7.20
C GLU A 60 1.43 16.88 8.46
N LYS A 61 2.10 15.76 8.79
CA LYS A 61 1.83 14.97 10.00
C LYS A 61 2.51 15.48 11.26
N SER A 62 3.25 16.58 11.22
CA SER A 62 3.81 17.18 12.44
C SER A 62 2.66 17.71 13.31
N PRO A 63 2.28 17.03 14.41
CA PRO A 63 1.28 17.59 15.29
C PRO A 63 1.93 18.79 15.99
N LYS A 64 1.32 19.97 15.88
CA LYS A 64 1.46 20.94 16.96
C LYS A 64 0.81 20.25 18.16
N ILE A 65 1.62 19.71 19.05
CA ILE A 65 1.16 19.32 20.38
C ILE A 65 0.90 20.64 21.08
N ASP A 66 -0.30 21.18 20.88
CA ASP A 66 -0.83 22.24 21.72
C ASP A 66 -1.46 21.51 22.92
N GLU A 67 -0.75 21.56 24.05
CA GLU A 67 -1.31 21.18 25.35
C GLU A 67 -2.47 22.11 25.66
N SER A 68 -3.66 21.80 25.15
CA SER A 68 -4.98 22.11 25.72
C SER A 68 -6.05 22.01 24.64
N SER A 69 -6.76 20.88 24.57
CA SER A 69 -8.20 20.80 24.29
C SER A 69 -8.61 19.36 24.06
N ASP A 70 -9.27 18.81 25.07
CA ASP A 70 -10.40 17.91 24.99
C ASP A 70 -11.03 17.80 23.58
N SER A 71 -10.64 16.78 22.81
CA SER A 71 -11.30 16.34 21.58
C SER A 71 -10.77 14.96 21.23
N GLY A 72 -11.49 13.94 21.70
CA GLY A 72 -11.10 12.55 21.60
C GLY A 72 -11.03 12.01 20.18
N PHE A 73 -10.00 11.20 19.94
CA PHE A 73 -10.09 9.91 19.25
C PHE A 73 -8.87 9.10 19.71
N GLY A 74 -8.97 8.57 20.92
CA GLY A 74 -7.96 7.71 21.53
C GLY A 74 -8.18 6.25 21.12
N LEU A 75 -7.15 5.60 20.57
CA LEU A 75 -7.09 4.15 20.34
C LEU A 75 -6.99 3.34 21.65
N GLY A 76 -7.52 3.87 22.76
CA GLY A 76 -7.67 3.21 24.06
C GLY A 76 -9.09 2.73 24.35
N ASP A 77 -10.10 3.22 23.62
CA ASP A 77 -11.52 3.01 23.95
C ASP A 77 -12.18 1.79 23.26
N ILE A 78 -11.43 1.01 22.48
CA ILE A 78 -12.00 -0.19 21.82
C ILE A 78 -12.26 -1.32 22.83
N ILE A 79 -11.60 -1.32 24.00
CA ILE A 79 -11.75 -2.40 24.99
C ILE A 79 -13.02 -2.22 25.85
N GLU A 80 -13.53 -1.00 26.04
CA GLU A 80 -14.73 -0.78 26.87
C GLU A 80 -16.05 -0.90 26.08
N ILE A 81 -16.02 -0.69 24.76
CA ILE A 81 -17.18 -0.88 23.86
C ILE A 81 -17.64 -2.36 23.80
N ALA A 82 -16.78 -3.32 24.13
CA ALA A 82 -17.15 -4.74 24.13
C ALA A 82 -18.08 -5.15 25.28
N SER A 83 -18.28 -4.29 26.29
CA SER A 83 -19.18 -4.60 27.42
C SER A 83 -20.64 -4.19 27.17
N ASP A 84 -20.91 -3.29 26.21
CA ASP A 84 -22.27 -2.76 25.94
C ASP A 84 -22.90 -3.24 24.62
N ILE A 85 -22.18 -3.96 23.75
CA ILE A 85 -22.76 -4.62 22.56
C ILE A 85 -23.26 -6.04 22.91
N GLY A 86 -23.91 -6.17 24.06
CA GLY A 86 -24.44 -7.45 24.59
C GLY A 86 -25.95 -7.63 24.47
N GLY A 87 -26.66 -6.80 23.68
CA GLY A 87 -28.12 -6.77 23.69
C GLY A 87 -28.82 -6.56 22.34
N LEU A 88 -28.17 -6.85 21.21
CA LEU A 88 -28.74 -6.61 19.87
C LEU A 88 -28.64 -7.82 18.95
N PHE A 89 -28.99 -9.00 19.47
CA PHE A 89 -29.40 -10.16 18.67
C PHE A 89 -30.61 -10.77 19.37
N ASP A 90 -31.80 -10.38 18.89
CA ASP A 90 -33.04 -11.15 19.01
C ASP A 90 -33.26 -11.85 17.65
#